data_AF-A0A2D6QCW6-F1
#
_entry.id   AF-A0A2D6QCW6-F1
#
_cell.length_a   1.000
_cell.length_b   1.000
_cell.length_c   1.000
_cell.angle_alpha   90.00
_cell.angle_beta   90.00
_cell.angle_gamma   90.00
#
_symmetry.space_group_name_H-M   'P 1'
#
loop_
_entity.id
_entity.type
_entity.pdbx_description
1 polymer ?
#
loop_
_entity_poly.entity_id
_entity_poly.type
_entity_poly.pdbx_seq_one_letter_code
_entity_poly.pdbx_strand_id
1 'polypeptide(L)'
;MHPFMHRLSGPSSPSSPSPILPSAHAGPFPVASGLDAEVCEALHKQARESVPPSDGDPLTFERQLQTDLMVVFQRTRSHAVFNALHRRTSPLIFAWVKGLLEKTSGGADPHELVQDTFVNIYSYAGSFKEGNSRTFIGWARTIAANVLRRGMRRRRMVSILETDRHVDQRPGPTHRAQHSEEVEAVRQAWTLFLALYLAAFQSLGPRDQQAMHLTEVEGKDYEEVAKELGVGRRNVKMIMFRARKRL
;
A
#
# COMPACT_ATOMS: atom_id res chain seq x y z
N MET A 1 78.33 -50.65 -43.53
CA MET A 1 78.40 -50.82 -42.05
C MET A 1 78.08 -49.47 -41.43
N HIS A 2 77.06 -49.45 -40.54
CA HIS A 2 76.52 -48.32 -39.76
C HIS A 2 75.83 -47.17 -40.54
N PRO A 3 74.93 -46.35 -39.94
CA PRO A 3 73.75 -46.70 -39.11
C PRO A 3 72.55 -45.69 -39.18
N PHE A 4 71.54 -45.90 -38.32
CA PHE A 4 70.64 -44.93 -37.68
C PHE A 4 69.36 -44.40 -38.39
N MET A 5 68.27 -45.12 -38.09
CA MET A 5 66.96 -44.70 -37.54
C MET A 5 66.52 -43.22 -37.43
N HIS A 6 65.19 -43.09 -37.50
CA HIS A 6 64.25 -42.20 -36.78
C HIS A 6 63.60 -41.00 -37.52
N ARG A 7 62.49 -41.34 -38.19
CA ARG A 7 61.11 -40.83 -38.06
C ARG A 7 60.92 -39.43 -37.40
N LEU A 8 60.40 -38.53 -38.25
CA LEU A 8 59.70 -37.26 -38.08
C LEU A 8 59.00 -37.01 -36.72
N SER A 9 59.33 -35.89 -36.08
CA SER A 9 58.50 -35.17 -35.11
C SER A 9 58.66 -33.66 -35.35
N GLY A 10 57.58 -33.00 -35.80
CA GLY A 10 57.50 -31.55 -35.87
C GLY A 10 57.17 -30.94 -34.50
N PRO A 11 57.53 -29.66 -34.25
CA PRO A 11 57.33 -29.02 -32.96
C PRO A 11 55.86 -28.62 -32.74
N SER A 12 55.27 -29.15 -31.67
CA SER A 12 53.98 -28.70 -31.11
C SER A 12 54.13 -27.29 -30.54
N SER A 13 53.34 -26.34 -31.04
CA SER A 13 53.24 -24.99 -30.48
C SER A 13 52.40 -25.00 -29.19
N PRO A 14 52.77 -24.23 -28.16
CA PRO A 14 51.94 -24.09 -26.96
C PRO A 14 50.77 -23.13 -27.23
N SER A 15 49.56 -23.67 -27.17
CA SER A 15 48.31 -22.92 -27.14
C SER A 15 48.28 -21.98 -25.94
N SER A 16 48.35 -20.68 -26.19
CA SER A 16 48.14 -19.64 -25.18
C SER A 16 46.66 -19.59 -24.79
N PRO A 17 46.30 -19.48 -23.49
CA PRO A 17 44.92 -19.23 -23.11
C PRO A 17 44.58 -17.77 -23.42
N SER A 18 43.61 -17.57 -24.31
CA SER A 18 43.00 -16.26 -24.54
C SER A 18 42.47 -15.69 -23.21
N PRO A 19 42.62 -14.37 -22.94
CA PRO A 19 42.04 -13.77 -21.76
C PRO A 19 40.52 -13.82 -21.90
N ILE A 20 39.88 -14.55 -20.99
CA ILE A 20 38.44 -14.49 -20.78
C ILE A 20 38.15 -13.06 -20.30
N LEU A 21 37.71 -12.21 -21.23
CA LEU A 21 37.06 -10.96 -20.87
C LEU A 21 35.91 -11.30 -19.90
N PRO A 22 35.74 -10.58 -18.78
CA PRO A 22 34.55 -10.76 -17.97
C PRO A 22 33.37 -10.37 -18.84
N SER A 23 32.63 -11.39 -19.28
CA SER A 23 31.31 -11.23 -19.87
C SER A 23 30.52 -10.39 -18.88
N ALA A 24 30.11 -9.20 -19.31
CA ALA A 24 29.15 -8.39 -18.58
C ALA A 24 27.84 -9.19 -18.52
N HIS A 25 27.76 -10.09 -17.54
CA HIS A 25 26.51 -10.66 -17.09
C HIS A 25 25.69 -9.48 -16.59
N ALA A 26 24.83 -8.98 -17.47
CA ALA A 26 23.61 -8.29 -17.10
C ALA A 26 23.02 -9.02 -15.88
N GLY A 27 22.84 -8.27 -14.80
CA GLY A 27 22.53 -8.80 -13.47
C GLY A 27 21.28 -9.69 -13.44
N PRO A 28 21.11 -10.48 -12.36
CA PRO A 28 20.12 -11.52 -12.29
C PRO A 28 18.78 -10.94 -11.84
N PHE A 29 18.00 -10.28 -12.71
CA PHE A 29 16.53 -10.20 -12.60
C PHE A 29 15.90 -9.43 -13.77
N PRO A 30 15.33 -10.14 -14.76
CA PRO A 30 14.05 -9.65 -15.30
C PRO A 30 12.97 -10.71 -15.59
N VAL A 31 13.19 -12.01 -15.36
CA VAL A 31 12.27 -13.03 -15.95
C VAL A 31 11.25 -13.63 -14.96
N ALA A 32 11.55 -13.73 -13.67
CA ALA A 32 10.68 -14.45 -12.72
C ALA A 32 9.45 -13.65 -12.25
N SER A 33 9.47 -12.32 -12.38
CA SER A 33 8.37 -11.47 -11.93
C SER A 33 7.40 -11.06 -13.04
N GLY A 34 7.70 -11.23 -14.33
CA GLY A 34 6.82 -10.78 -15.42
C GLY A 34 6.68 -9.24 -15.50
N LEU A 35 7.75 -8.53 -15.15
CA LEU A 35 7.85 -7.07 -15.26
C LEU A 35 8.50 -6.69 -16.59
N ASP A 36 8.03 -5.60 -17.19
CA ASP A 36 8.60 -5.06 -18.42
C ASP A 36 10.01 -4.49 -18.15
N ALA A 37 10.89 -4.49 -19.16
CA ALA A 37 12.29 -4.07 -19.02
C ALA A 37 12.43 -2.63 -18.46
N GLU A 38 11.57 -1.71 -18.90
CA GLU A 38 11.52 -0.32 -18.39
C GLU A 38 11.24 -0.28 -16.88
N VAL A 39 10.36 -1.17 -16.39
CA VAL A 39 9.98 -1.22 -14.97
C VAL A 39 11.14 -1.79 -14.14
N CYS A 40 11.82 -2.81 -14.64
CA CYS A 40 13.02 -3.36 -14.00
C CYS A 40 14.13 -2.30 -13.93
N GLU A 41 14.36 -1.57 -15.01
CA GLU A 41 15.35 -0.48 -15.04
C GLU A 41 14.99 0.62 -14.03
N ALA A 42 13.71 1.01 -13.94
CA ALA A 42 13.24 2.00 -12.99
C ALA A 42 13.40 1.56 -11.53
N LEU A 43 13.17 0.28 -11.22
CA LEU A 43 13.41 -0.31 -9.90
C LEU A 43 14.92 -0.33 -9.57
N HIS A 44 15.75 -0.78 -10.50
CA HIS A 44 17.21 -0.82 -10.37
C HIS A 44 17.79 0.57 -10.09
N LYS A 45 17.40 1.57 -10.91
CA LYS A 45 17.85 2.96 -10.79
C LYS A 45 17.49 3.60 -9.44
N GLN A 46 16.45 3.10 -8.77
CA GLN A 46 16.01 3.58 -7.46
C GLN A 46 16.54 2.69 -6.30
N ALA A 47 17.42 1.73 -6.59
CA ALA A 47 17.94 0.74 -5.64
C ALA A 47 16.83 -0.02 -4.89
N ARG A 48 15.75 -0.37 -5.61
CA ARG A 48 14.55 -1.05 -5.10
C ARG A 48 14.43 -2.47 -5.65
N GLU A 49 15.54 -3.19 -5.68
CA GLU A 49 15.56 -4.60 -6.01
C GLU A 49 15.12 -5.41 -4.81
N SER A 50 13.81 -5.62 -4.67
CA SER A 50 13.32 -6.64 -3.75
C SER A 50 13.80 -7.99 -4.29
N VAL A 51 14.78 -8.61 -3.63
CA VAL A 51 15.19 -9.98 -3.94
C VAL A 51 14.15 -10.92 -3.33
N PRO A 52 13.57 -11.86 -4.09
CA PRO A 52 12.72 -12.88 -3.50
C PRO A 52 13.54 -13.67 -2.48
N PRO A 53 13.14 -13.72 -1.19
CA PRO A 53 13.85 -14.48 -0.19
C PRO A 53 13.91 -15.97 -0.61
N SER A 54 15.08 -16.60 -0.47
CA SER A 54 15.29 -18.02 -0.83
C SER A 54 14.33 -18.98 -0.12
N ASP A 55 13.84 -18.58 1.07
CA ASP A 55 12.93 -19.35 1.94
C ASP A 55 11.60 -18.61 2.26
N GLY A 56 11.30 -17.47 1.62
CA GLY A 56 10.19 -16.63 2.07
C GLY A 56 8.87 -16.85 1.36
N ASP A 57 7.78 -16.58 2.09
CA ASP A 57 6.40 -16.63 1.60
C ASP A 57 6.21 -15.76 0.34
N PRO A 58 5.78 -16.34 -0.80
CA PRO A 58 5.51 -15.61 -2.04
C PRO A 58 4.59 -14.39 -1.87
N LEU A 59 3.66 -14.43 -0.92
CA LEU A 59 2.77 -13.29 -0.62
C LEU A 59 3.51 -12.12 0.03
N THR A 60 4.56 -12.38 0.78
CA THR A 60 5.38 -11.35 1.41
C THR A 60 6.23 -10.64 0.36
N PHE A 61 6.80 -11.39 -0.58
CA PHE A 61 7.49 -10.83 -1.74
C PHE A 61 6.58 -9.92 -2.58
N GLU A 62 5.37 -10.40 -2.93
CA GLU A 62 4.45 -9.62 -3.76
C GLU A 62 4.03 -8.30 -3.09
N ARG A 63 3.79 -8.31 -1.76
CA ARG A 63 3.48 -7.09 -1.00
C ARG A 63 4.64 -6.09 -0.98
N GLN A 64 5.87 -6.59 -0.88
CA GLN A 64 7.06 -5.75 -0.93
C GLN A 64 7.22 -5.14 -2.33
N LEU A 65 7.08 -5.95 -3.38
CA LEU A 65 7.14 -5.49 -4.77
C LEU A 65 6.10 -4.41 -5.08
N GLN A 66 4.85 -4.58 -4.62
CA GLN A 66 3.81 -3.56 -4.75
C GLN A 66 4.20 -2.24 -4.06
N THR A 67 4.85 -2.34 -2.90
CA THR A 67 5.32 -1.17 -2.15
C THR A 67 6.45 -0.48 -2.88
N ASP A 68 7.42 -1.23 -3.39
CA ASP A 68 8.54 -0.69 -4.15
C ASP A 68 8.10 -0.03 -5.46
N LEU A 69 7.19 -0.66 -6.21
CA LEU A 69 6.57 -0.06 -7.40
C LEU A 69 5.86 1.25 -7.07
N MET A 70 5.15 1.35 -5.94
CA MET A 70 4.52 2.60 -5.52
C MET A 70 5.56 3.69 -5.22
N VAL A 71 6.64 3.36 -4.51
CA VAL A 71 7.72 4.31 -4.19
C VAL A 71 8.42 4.79 -5.45
N VAL A 72 8.71 3.89 -6.39
CA VAL A 72 9.30 4.27 -7.69
C VAL A 72 8.32 5.13 -8.49
N PHE A 73 7.03 4.80 -8.49
CA PHE A 73 6.01 5.61 -9.15
C PHE A 73 5.92 7.03 -8.55
N GLN A 74 6.01 7.19 -7.23
CA GLN A 74 6.00 8.53 -6.60
C GLN A 74 7.09 9.45 -7.15
N ARG A 75 8.28 8.90 -7.38
CA ARG A 75 9.46 9.65 -7.83
C ARG A 75 9.48 9.89 -9.33
N THR A 76 9.12 8.86 -10.10
CA THR A 76 9.26 8.87 -11.56
C THR A 76 8.01 9.34 -12.28
N ARG A 77 6.83 9.16 -11.67
CA ARG A 77 5.52 9.31 -12.30
C ARG A 77 5.38 8.51 -13.61
N SER A 78 6.18 7.46 -13.82
CA SER A 78 6.14 6.63 -15.03
C SER A 78 4.82 5.86 -15.13
N HIS A 79 4.20 5.93 -16.32
CA HIS A 79 3.01 5.16 -16.64
C HIS A 79 3.28 3.65 -16.66
N ALA A 80 4.45 3.20 -17.10
CA ALA A 80 4.80 1.78 -17.13
C ALA A 80 4.85 1.20 -15.70
N VAL A 81 5.47 1.92 -14.76
CA VAL A 81 5.54 1.52 -13.34
C VAL A 81 4.14 1.49 -12.72
N PHE A 82 3.31 2.50 -12.99
CA PHE A 82 1.93 2.53 -12.51
C PHE A 82 1.09 1.37 -13.07
N ASN A 83 1.24 1.07 -14.37
CA ASN A 83 0.53 -0.04 -15.01
C ASN A 83 0.94 -1.40 -14.43
N ALA A 84 2.23 -1.58 -14.11
CA ALA A 84 2.71 -2.77 -13.40
C ALA A 84 2.10 -2.90 -11.99
N LEU A 85 2.06 -1.80 -11.24
CA LEU A 85 1.41 -1.74 -9.92
C LEU A 85 -0.09 -2.06 -9.99
N HIS A 86 -0.79 -1.47 -10.98
CA HIS A 86 -2.21 -1.68 -11.23
C HIS A 86 -2.52 -3.14 -11.56
N ARG A 87 -1.83 -3.73 -12.54
CA ARG A 87 -2.05 -5.14 -12.96
C ARG A 87 -1.98 -6.11 -11.78
N ARG A 88 -1.03 -5.89 -10.86
CA ARG A 88 -0.83 -6.72 -9.67
C ARG A 88 -1.86 -6.49 -8.57
N THR A 89 -2.25 -5.24 -8.36
CA THR A 89 -3.03 -4.87 -7.17
C THR A 89 -4.53 -4.83 -7.44
N SER A 90 -4.93 -4.54 -8.68
CA SER A 90 -6.33 -4.36 -9.06
C SER A 90 -7.21 -5.58 -8.73
N PRO A 91 -6.79 -6.83 -9.03
CA PRO A 91 -7.58 -8.02 -8.66
C PRO A 91 -7.79 -8.15 -7.14
N LEU A 92 -6.80 -7.78 -6.33
CA LEU A 92 -6.88 -7.87 -4.87
C LEU A 92 -7.84 -6.84 -4.28
N ILE A 93 -7.82 -5.62 -4.82
CA ILE A 93 -8.75 -4.56 -4.42
C ILE A 93 -10.15 -4.90 -4.91
N PHE A 94 -10.31 -5.39 -6.15
CA PHE A 94 -11.60 -5.81 -6.70
C PHE A 94 -12.26 -6.89 -5.85
N ALA A 95 -11.55 -7.98 -5.53
CA ALA A 95 -12.09 -9.06 -4.70
C ALA A 95 -12.51 -8.54 -3.31
N TRP A 96 -11.72 -7.64 -2.73
CA TRP A 96 -12.03 -7.02 -1.45
C TRP A 96 -13.26 -6.10 -1.50
N VAL A 97 -13.36 -5.24 -2.53
CA VAL A 97 -14.52 -4.35 -2.75
C VAL A 97 -15.78 -5.17 -3.01
N LYS A 98 -15.71 -6.18 -3.88
CA LYS A 98 -16.83 -7.07 -4.17
C LYS A 98 -17.37 -7.75 -2.91
N GLY A 99 -16.49 -8.33 -2.09
CA GLY A 99 -16.90 -8.97 -0.83
C GLY A 99 -17.47 -8.00 0.21
N LEU A 100 -17.14 -6.70 0.12
CA LEU A 100 -17.73 -5.66 0.98
C LEU A 100 -19.10 -5.20 0.47
N LEU A 101 -19.28 -5.14 -0.85
CA LEU A 101 -20.56 -4.85 -1.49
C LEU A 101 -21.57 -6.00 -1.33
N GLU A 102 -21.14 -7.26 -1.38
CA GLU A 102 -22.06 -8.39 -1.12
C GLU A 102 -22.67 -8.33 0.29
N LYS A 103 -21.93 -7.76 1.26
CA LYS A 103 -22.40 -7.57 2.65
C LYS A 103 -23.24 -6.32 2.85
N THR A 104 -23.17 -5.39 1.92
CA THR A 104 -23.78 -4.07 2.02
C THR A 104 -24.73 -3.93 0.85
N SER A 105 -26.06 -4.04 1.05
CA SER A 105 -27.10 -4.12 0.01
C SER A 105 -27.19 -2.93 -0.98
N GLY A 106 -26.09 -2.57 -1.62
CA GLY A 106 -25.92 -1.43 -2.51
C GLY A 106 -25.53 -1.91 -3.90
N GLY A 107 -26.25 -1.43 -4.91
CA GLY A 107 -26.01 -1.78 -6.32
C GLY A 107 -24.81 -1.05 -6.96
N ALA A 108 -23.74 -0.76 -6.20
CA ALA A 108 -22.57 -0.10 -6.77
C ALA A 108 -21.75 -1.09 -7.59
N ASP A 109 -21.29 -0.68 -8.77
CA ASP A 109 -20.44 -1.53 -9.59
C ASP A 109 -19.04 -1.61 -8.97
N PRO A 110 -18.56 -2.82 -8.60
CA PRO A 110 -17.19 -2.99 -8.12
C PRO A 110 -16.13 -2.46 -9.09
N HIS A 111 -16.37 -2.52 -10.41
CA HIS A 111 -15.41 -2.05 -11.42
C HIS A 111 -15.21 -0.53 -11.35
N GLU A 112 -16.30 0.24 -11.26
CA GLU A 112 -16.26 1.70 -11.10
C GLU A 112 -15.49 2.10 -9.83
N LEU A 113 -15.78 1.44 -8.70
CA LEU A 113 -15.10 1.74 -7.44
C LEU A 113 -13.61 1.46 -7.48
N VAL A 114 -13.21 0.38 -8.15
CA VAL A 114 -11.79 0.06 -8.36
C VAL A 114 -11.14 1.10 -9.26
N GLN A 115 -11.81 1.50 -10.35
CA GLN A 115 -11.31 2.56 -11.23
C GLN A 115 -11.07 3.87 -10.46
N ASP A 116 -12.08 4.35 -9.73
CA ASP A 116 -11.97 5.55 -8.88
C ASP A 116 -10.87 5.43 -7.83
N THR A 117 -10.67 4.22 -7.28
CA THR A 117 -9.58 3.95 -6.34
C THR A 117 -8.23 4.19 -7.00
N PHE A 118 -8.00 3.66 -8.20
CA PHE A 118 -6.72 3.84 -8.89
C PHE A 118 -6.50 5.25 -9.42
N VAL A 119 -7.55 5.95 -9.84
CA VAL A 119 -7.48 7.39 -10.15
C VAL A 119 -7.02 8.18 -8.93
N ASN A 120 -7.54 7.87 -7.74
CA ASN A 120 -7.11 8.50 -6.50
C ASN A 120 -5.68 8.09 -6.09
N ILE A 121 -5.29 6.83 -6.25
CA ILE A 121 -3.90 6.39 -6.00
C ILE A 121 -2.93 7.18 -6.90
N TYR A 122 -3.25 7.34 -8.18
CA TYR A 122 -2.46 8.11 -9.13
C TYR A 122 -2.34 9.58 -8.71
N SER A 123 -3.48 10.20 -8.36
CA SER A 123 -3.55 11.62 -8.00
C SER A 123 -2.84 11.93 -6.68
N TYR A 124 -3.05 11.09 -5.66
CA TYR A 124 -2.53 11.29 -4.31
C TYR A 124 -1.27 10.48 -4.02
N ALA A 125 -0.54 10.08 -5.06
CA ALA A 125 0.64 9.23 -4.94
C ALA A 125 1.64 9.76 -3.90
N GLY A 126 1.90 11.07 -3.89
CA GLY A 126 2.84 11.72 -2.96
C GLY A 126 2.43 11.69 -1.48
N SER A 127 1.20 11.31 -1.15
CA SER A 127 0.75 11.16 0.24
C SER A 127 1.09 9.80 0.86
N PHE A 128 1.48 8.81 0.04
CA PHE A 128 1.90 7.51 0.55
C PHE A 128 3.25 7.63 1.28
N LYS A 129 3.31 7.11 2.51
CA LYS A 129 4.52 7.13 3.35
C LYS A 129 4.92 5.69 3.65
N GLU A 130 6.14 5.35 3.25
CA GLU A 130 6.79 4.10 3.61
C GLU A 130 7.32 4.19 5.06
N GLY A 131 7.28 3.08 5.81
CA GLY A 131 7.90 2.98 7.15
C GLY A 131 6.96 2.84 8.34
N ASN A 132 5.66 3.16 8.21
CA ASN A 132 4.70 3.07 9.33
C ASN A 132 3.88 1.78 9.32
N SER A 133 4.51 0.59 9.43
CA SER A 133 3.83 -0.74 9.54
C SER A 133 2.79 -1.05 8.42
N ARG A 134 2.65 -0.18 7.42
CA ARG A 134 1.54 -0.14 6.48
C ARG A 134 2.08 -0.41 5.08
N THR A 135 1.75 -1.59 4.59
CA THR A 135 1.99 -2.00 3.20
C THR A 135 1.18 -1.13 2.23
N PHE A 136 1.63 -1.05 0.97
CA PHE A 136 0.88 -0.36 -0.09
C PHE A 136 -0.58 -0.82 -0.16
N ILE A 137 -0.82 -2.15 -0.11
CA ILE A 137 -2.18 -2.70 -0.17
C ILE A 137 -3.05 -2.21 1.00
N GLY A 138 -2.47 -2.02 2.19
CA GLY A 138 -3.17 -1.45 3.33
C GLY A 138 -3.61 -0.01 3.06
N TRP A 139 -2.72 0.82 2.51
CA TRP A 139 -3.03 2.19 2.12
C TRP A 139 -4.06 2.25 0.97
N ALA A 140 -3.90 1.45 -0.08
CA ALA A 140 -4.83 1.37 -1.19
C ALA A 140 -6.26 0.99 -0.74
N ARG A 141 -6.39 0.07 0.24
CA ARG A 141 -7.68 -0.26 0.87
C ARG A 141 -8.31 0.92 1.61
N THR A 142 -7.53 1.82 2.22
CA THR A 142 -8.10 3.03 2.84
C THR A 142 -8.71 3.97 1.79
N ILE A 143 -8.08 4.09 0.63
CA ILE A 143 -8.61 4.85 -0.51
C ILE A 143 -9.88 4.19 -1.03
N ALA A 144 -9.85 2.88 -1.26
CA ALA A 144 -11.02 2.13 -1.72
C ALA A 144 -12.21 2.25 -0.74
N ALA A 145 -11.95 2.18 0.58
CA ALA A 145 -12.97 2.40 1.60
C ALA A 145 -13.57 3.81 1.56
N ASN A 146 -12.75 4.84 1.29
CA ASN A 146 -13.22 6.21 1.13
C ASN A 146 -14.10 6.36 -0.12
N VAL A 147 -13.68 5.78 -1.25
CA VAL A 147 -14.43 5.78 -2.50
C VAL A 147 -15.78 5.09 -2.31
N LEU A 148 -15.79 3.91 -1.71
CA LEU A 148 -17.02 3.16 -1.42
C LEU A 148 -17.96 3.95 -0.50
N ARG A 149 -17.46 4.53 0.59
CA ARG A 149 -18.28 5.38 1.49
C ARG A 149 -18.85 6.59 0.76
N ARG A 150 -18.08 7.24 -0.11
CA ARG A 150 -18.55 8.36 -0.94
C ARG A 150 -19.64 7.93 -1.92
N GLY A 151 -19.47 6.77 -2.57
CA GLY A 151 -20.46 6.19 -3.48
C GLY A 151 -21.78 5.84 -2.77
N MET A 152 -21.70 5.21 -1.60
CA MET A 152 -22.89 4.91 -0.77
C MET A 152 -23.62 6.19 -0.31
N ARG A 153 -22.87 7.21 0.13
CA ARG A 153 -23.46 8.48 0.57
C ARG A 153 -24.15 9.20 -0.58
N ARG A 154 -23.50 9.31 -1.74
CA ARG A 154 -24.10 9.91 -2.95
C ARG A 154 -25.38 9.19 -3.35
N ARG A 155 -25.39 7.85 -3.35
CA ARG A 155 -26.60 7.07 -3.65
C ARG A 155 -27.71 7.24 -2.63
N ARG A 156 -27.38 7.34 -1.33
CA ARG A 156 -28.39 7.63 -0.30
C ARG A 156 -29.01 9.01 -0.52
N MET A 157 -28.21 10.00 -0.91
CA MET A 157 -28.70 11.34 -1.25
C MET A 157 -29.52 11.32 -2.55
N VAL A 158 -29.08 10.64 -3.60
CA VAL A 158 -29.84 10.48 -4.85
C VAL A 158 -31.14 9.73 -4.61
N SER A 159 -31.18 8.68 -3.80
CA SER A 159 -32.43 7.97 -3.45
C SER A 159 -33.42 8.85 -2.67
N ILE A 160 -32.92 9.77 -1.82
CA ILE A 160 -33.76 10.78 -1.15
C ILE A 160 -34.28 11.80 -2.17
N LEU A 161 -33.45 12.20 -3.13
CA LEU A 161 -33.82 13.14 -4.20
C LEU A 161 -34.68 12.51 -5.31
N GLU A 162 -34.60 11.20 -5.55
CA GLU A 162 -35.45 10.48 -6.52
C GLU A 162 -36.90 10.32 -6.03
N THR A 163 -37.15 10.55 -4.73
CA THR A 163 -38.52 10.79 -4.23
C THR A 163 -39.03 12.17 -4.65
N ASP A 164 -38.17 13.06 -5.14
CA ASP A 164 -38.47 14.44 -5.49
C ASP A 164 -37.85 14.85 -6.85
N ARG A 165 -38.34 14.19 -7.91
CA ARG A 165 -38.29 14.59 -9.34
C ARG A 165 -36.92 14.66 -10.05
N HIS A 166 -36.96 14.11 -11.27
CA HIS A 166 -35.98 14.18 -12.36
C HIS A 166 -35.18 15.49 -12.46
N VAL A 167 -33.84 15.41 -12.38
CA VAL A 167 -32.94 16.45 -12.88
C VAL A 167 -31.78 15.85 -13.67
N ASP A 168 -31.56 16.49 -14.81
CA ASP A 168 -30.67 16.21 -15.95
C ASP A 168 -29.18 16.02 -15.59
N GLN A 169 -28.56 14.99 -16.17
CA GLN A 169 -27.15 14.62 -15.94
C GLN A 169 -26.24 15.22 -17.03
N ARG A 170 -25.71 16.42 -16.79
CA ARG A 170 -24.52 16.95 -17.50
C ARG A 170 -23.56 17.66 -16.54
N PRO A 171 -22.23 17.46 -16.64
CA PRO A 171 -21.28 17.99 -15.67
C PRO A 171 -21.00 19.48 -15.94
N GLY A 172 -21.72 20.35 -15.22
CA GLY A 172 -21.51 21.79 -15.19
C GLY A 172 -20.79 22.29 -13.92
N PRO A 173 -20.57 23.61 -13.78
CA PRO A 173 -19.88 24.27 -12.65
C PRO A 173 -20.36 23.88 -11.23
N THR A 174 -21.54 23.27 -11.13
CA THR A 174 -22.09 22.58 -9.96
C THR A 174 -21.11 21.59 -9.32
N HIS A 175 -20.26 20.92 -10.11
CA HIS A 175 -19.33 19.89 -9.61
C HIS A 175 -18.21 20.45 -8.72
N ARG A 176 -17.82 21.74 -8.88
CA ARG A 176 -16.86 22.43 -8.01
C ARG A 176 -17.51 22.89 -6.70
N ALA A 177 -18.76 23.36 -6.76
CA ALA A 177 -19.54 23.74 -5.58
C ALA A 177 -19.89 22.51 -4.70
N GLN A 178 -20.25 21.39 -5.32
CA GLN A 178 -20.43 20.10 -4.63
C GLN A 178 -19.14 19.63 -3.95
N HIS A 179 -17.98 19.81 -4.59
CA HIS A 179 -16.71 19.42 -3.97
C HIS A 179 -16.38 20.28 -2.75
N SER A 180 -16.64 21.59 -2.78
CA SER A 180 -16.48 22.45 -1.60
C SER A 180 -17.45 22.12 -0.47
N GLU A 181 -18.71 21.81 -0.80
CA GLU A 181 -19.71 21.36 0.19
C GLU A 181 -19.35 20.00 0.78
N GLU A 182 -18.81 19.07 -0.01
CA GLU A 182 -18.35 17.77 0.46
C GLU A 182 -17.15 17.89 1.39
N VAL A 183 -16.18 18.75 1.08
CA VAL A 183 -15.04 19.04 1.95
C VAL A 183 -15.51 19.65 3.27
N GLU A 184 -16.45 20.59 3.21
CA GLU A 184 -16.98 21.24 4.41
C GLU A 184 -17.80 20.25 5.27
N ALA A 185 -18.60 19.39 4.64
CA ALA A 185 -19.34 18.34 5.35
C ALA A 185 -18.42 17.29 5.99
N VAL A 186 -17.32 16.93 5.34
CA VAL A 186 -16.30 16.03 5.93
C VAL A 186 -15.60 16.72 7.09
N ARG A 187 -15.22 18.00 6.94
CA ARG A 187 -14.61 18.79 8.02
C ARG A 187 -15.54 18.92 9.22
N GLN A 188 -16.83 19.16 9.01
CA GLN A 188 -17.84 19.20 10.06
C GLN A 188 -18.01 17.84 10.75
N ALA A 189 -18.09 16.74 9.97
CA ALA A 189 -18.16 15.39 10.52
C ALA A 189 -16.92 15.03 11.35
N TRP A 190 -15.73 15.45 10.90
CA TRP A 190 -14.49 15.26 11.65
C TRP A 190 -14.42 16.09 12.92
N THR A 191 -14.89 17.33 12.85
CA THR A 191 -14.99 18.20 14.04
C THR A 191 -15.94 17.60 15.06
N LEU A 192 -17.11 17.10 14.63
CA LEU A 192 -18.07 16.43 15.49
C LEU A 192 -17.50 15.12 16.07
N PHE A 193 -16.83 14.31 15.24
CA PHE A 193 -16.17 13.08 15.69
C PHE A 193 -15.11 13.38 16.76
N LEU A 194 -14.24 14.36 16.53
CA LEU A 194 -13.21 14.75 17.49
C LEU A 194 -13.83 15.32 18.78
N ALA A 195 -14.92 16.07 18.69
CA ALA A 195 -15.64 16.57 19.86
C ALA A 195 -16.26 15.43 20.68
N LEU A 196 -16.90 14.45 20.02
CA LEU A 196 -17.47 13.27 20.66
C LEU A 196 -16.38 12.38 21.28
N TYR A 197 -15.27 12.18 20.56
CA TYR A 197 -14.12 11.44 21.05
C TYR A 197 -13.52 12.11 22.29
N LEU A 198 -13.34 13.44 22.25
CA LEU A 198 -12.83 14.21 23.39
C LEU A 198 -13.77 14.11 24.60
N ALA A 199 -15.08 14.22 24.39
CA ALA A 199 -16.07 14.05 25.45
C ALA A 199 -16.04 12.63 26.05
N ALA A 200 -15.96 11.60 25.20
CA ALA A 200 -15.84 10.21 25.64
C ALA A 200 -14.52 9.97 26.38
N PHE A 201 -13.42 10.55 25.93
CA PHE A 201 -12.12 10.50 26.61
C PHE A 201 -12.17 11.17 27.99
N GLN A 202 -12.78 12.35 28.09
CA GLN A 202 -12.97 13.07 29.36
C GLN A 202 -13.88 12.31 30.33
N SER A 203 -14.78 11.45 29.83
CA SER A 203 -15.61 10.58 30.67
C SER A 203 -14.85 9.40 31.30
N LEU A 204 -13.65 9.08 30.80
CA LEU A 204 -12.80 8.04 31.40
C LEU A 204 -12.27 8.49 32.76
N GLY A 205 -11.99 7.53 33.64
CA GLY A 205 -11.34 7.85 34.91
C GLY A 205 -9.92 8.38 34.68
N PRO A 206 -9.36 9.23 35.58
CA PRO A 206 -8.04 9.85 35.40
C PRO A 206 -6.92 8.85 35.12
N ARG A 207 -7.00 7.67 35.77
CA ARG A 207 -6.02 6.58 35.58
C ARG A 207 -6.09 5.94 34.20
N ASP A 208 -7.30 5.82 33.63
CA ASP A 208 -7.52 5.24 32.30
C ASP A 208 -7.06 6.23 31.22
N GLN A 209 -7.33 7.53 31.41
CA GLN A 209 -6.83 8.61 30.55
C GLN A 209 -5.29 8.61 30.51
N GLN A 210 -4.64 8.55 31.69
CA GLN A 210 -3.18 8.53 31.78
C GLN A 210 -2.59 7.29 31.09
N ALA A 211 -3.18 6.10 31.30
CA ALA A 211 -2.72 4.88 30.64
C ALA A 211 -2.79 4.99 29.10
N MET A 212 -3.87 5.58 28.57
CA MET A 212 -4.02 5.81 27.14
C MET A 212 -3.06 6.86 26.61
N HIS A 213 -2.81 7.95 27.35
CA HIS A 213 -1.83 8.96 26.96
C HIS A 213 -0.42 8.35 26.83
N LEU A 214 0.04 7.66 27.87
CA LEU A 214 1.36 7.03 27.88
C LEU A 214 1.53 5.99 26.75
N THR A 215 0.47 5.26 26.42
CA THR A 215 0.51 4.22 25.38
C THR A 215 0.38 4.79 23.97
N GLU A 216 -0.64 5.62 23.72
CA GLU A 216 -1.07 6.00 22.36
C GLU A 216 -0.45 7.32 21.89
N VAL A 217 -0.09 8.21 22.83
CA VAL A 217 0.57 9.50 22.53
C VAL A 217 2.09 9.37 22.70
N GLU A 218 2.56 8.83 23.83
CA GLU A 218 4.00 8.69 24.11
C GLU A 218 4.61 7.40 23.56
N GLY A 219 3.79 6.41 23.16
CA GLY A 219 4.28 5.16 22.56
C GLY A 219 4.97 4.21 23.53
N LYS A 220 4.81 4.38 24.85
CA LYS A 220 5.41 3.53 25.88
C LYS A 220 4.85 2.11 25.85
N ASP A 221 5.66 1.15 26.26
CA ASP A 221 5.21 -0.23 26.35
C ASP A 221 4.38 -0.49 27.62
N TYR A 222 3.66 -1.61 27.66
CA TYR A 222 2.77 -1.93 28.78
C TYR A 222 3.49 -2.23 30.10
N GLU A 223 4.80 -2.51 30.09
CA GLU A 223 5.60 -2.69 31.30
C GLU A 223 6.05 -1.35 31.88
N GLU A 224 6.44 -0.41 31.03
CA GLU A 224 6.76 0.98 31.41
C GLU A 224 5.53 1.68 31.97
N VAL A 225 4.40 1.57 31.28
CA VAL A 225 3.10 2.10 31.75
C VAL A 225 2.68 1.47 33.08
N ALA A 226 2.92 0.16 33.24
CA ALA A 226 2.62 -0.54 34.49
C ALA A 226 3.44 -0.01 35.68
N LYS A 227 4.75 0.20 35.47
CA LYS A 227 5.65 0.78 36.47
C LYS A 227 5.23 2.21 36.84
N GLU A 228 4.93 3.03 35.83
CA GLU A 228 4.57 4.44 36.03
C GLU A 228 3.22 4.61 36.73
N LEU A 229 2.24 3.75 36.44
CA LEU A 229 0.91 3.79 37.05
C LEU A 229 0.79 2.98 38.35
N GLY A 230 1.87 2.31 38.78
CA GLY A 230 1.87 1.43 39.95
C GLY A 230 0.85 0.29 39.86
N VAL A 231 0.71 -0.33 38.68
CA VAL A 231 -0.20 -1.48 38.44
C VAL A 231 0.53 -2.66 37.83
N GLY A 232 -0.05 -3.86 37.89
CA GLY A 232 0.46 -4.99 37.11
C GLY A 232 0.17 -4.85 35.61
N ARG A 233 1.05 -5.38 34.75
CA ARG A 233 0.91 -5.40 33.27
C ARG A 233 -0.45 -5.93 32.80
N ARG A 234 -1.00 -6.93 33.47
CA ARG A 234 -2.34 -7.49 33.18
C ARG A 234 -3.45 -6.45 33.38
N ASN A 235 -3.30 -5.58 34.38
CA ASN A 235 -4.25 -4.52 34.67
C ASN A 235 -4.19 -3.41 33.61
N VAL A 236 -3.00 -3.05 33.10
CA VAL A 236 -2.85 -2.12 31.97
C VAL A 236 -3.64 -2.60 30.74
N LYS A 237 -3.53 -3.89 30.38
CA LYS A 237 -4.32 -4.47 29.29
C LYS A 237 -5.83 -4.31 29.51
N MET A 238 -6.31 -4.55 30.73
CA MET A 238 -7.72 -4.40 31.10
C MET A 238 -8.19 -2.95 31.12
N ILE A 239 -7.32 -2.01 31.49
CA ILE A 239 -7.56 -0.56 31.42
C ILE A 239 -7.72 -0.15 29.95
N MET A 240 -6.73 -0.49 29.10
CA MET A 240 -6.78 -0.16 27.67
C MET A 240 -7.99 -0.76 26.96
N PHE A 241 -8.35 -2.01 27.27
CA PHE A 241 -9.55 -2.65 26.71
C PHE A 241 -10.84 -1.90 27.10
N ARG A 242 -10.98 -1.53 28.37
CA ARG A 242 -12.18 -0.82 28.87
C ARG A 242 -12.25 0.61 28.33
N ALA A 243 -11.12 1.31 28.29
CA ALA A 243 -11.02 2.66 27.74
C ALA A 243 -11.43 2.67 26.26
N ARG A 244 -10.90 1.75 25.45
CA ARG A 244 -11.24 1.63 24.02
C ARG A 244 -12.68 1.20 23.74
N LYS A 245 -13.32 0.48 24.67
CA LYS A 245 -14.73 0.11 24.55
C LYS A 245 -15.67 1.29 24.83
N ARG A 246 -15.20 2.29 25.57
CA ARG A 246 -15.96 3.50 25.92
C ARG A 246 -15.79 4.62 24.89
N LEU A 247 -14.72 4.58 24.10
CA LEU A 247 -14.49 5.43 22.94
C LEU A 247 -15.15 4.84 21.69
#